data_AF-A0A2Z5X0F2-F1
#
_entry.id   AF-A0A2Z5X0F2-F1
#
_cell.length_a   1.000
_cell.length_b   1.000
_cell.length_c   1.000
_cell.angle_alpha   90.00
_cell.angle_beta   90.00
_cell.angle_gamma   90.00
#
_symmetry.space_group_name_H-M   'P 1'
#
loop_
_entity.id
_entity.type
_entity.pdbx_description
1 polymer ?
#
loop_
_entity_poly.entity_id
_entity_poly.type
_entity_poly.pdbx_seq_one_letter_code
_entity_poly.pdbx_strand_id
1 'polypeptide(L)'
;MSVFKSLVKLAATASVAGAIAVSPIFTLKAEALTEAQVLERLGSIPVFTITDDKGSPLLGAVPQQPNTKADDSQLLFFFLGPDEAQQMLSQVQKSNPEVGKKAQIIVRSMNDAYQVIRQNKDKKVLFQFIPAKASIESARTILTAQGVAADKIPNVPVFFAIGGQDKNQGLLTMSIDQNGKKEQVVPFFLDKSDLQNLLDRASKDQPDITKATKIQVASLFQVLDSMVSKDNKPNPEVDRFQFVPSRTSFEYILKNSKQSANPQLAPQATPKK
;
A
#
# COMPACT_ATOMS: atom_id res chain seq x y z
N MET A 1 23.23 13.35 10.45
CA MET A 1 24.13 12.64 11.39
C MET A 1 23.26 11.83 12.32
N SER A 2 23.26 10.50 12.18
CA SER A 2 22.41 9.59 12.97
C SER A 2 23.29 8.87 13.99
N VAL A 3 23.01 9.04 15.27
CA VAL A 3 23.73 8.38 16.36
C VAL A 3 22.87 7.26 16.91
N PHE A 4 23.08 6.07 16.36
CA PHE A 4 22.78 4.79 17.01
C PHE A 4 23.80 4.56 18.12
N LYS A 5 23.36 4.42 19.39
CA LYS A 5 24.19 3.80 20.43
C LYS A 5 23.35 2.96 21.41
N SER A 6 23.62 1.66 21.34
CA SER A 6 23.78 0.68 22.42
C SER A 6 22.63 0.36 23.40
N LEU A 7 22.12 -0.84 23.17
CA LEU A 7 21.69 -1.92 24.06
C LEU A 7 22.31 -2.02 25.48
N VAL A 8 21.44 -2.48 26.40
CA VAL A 8 21.62 -3.36 27.59
C VAL A 8 22.04 -2.73 28.92
N LYS A 9 21.20 -2.95 29.96
CA LYS A 9 21.51 -3.70 31.20
C LYS A 9 20.23 -4.02 31.98
N LEU A 10 19.82 -5.29 31.92
CA LEU A 10 18.83 -5.93 32.81
C LEU A 10 19.43 -6.03 34.21
N ALA A 11 18.77 -5.43 35.20
CA ALA A 11 19.05 -5.69 36.62
C ALA A 11 17.94 -6.60 37.15
N ALA A 12 18.33 -7.82 37.51
CA ALA A 12 17.48 -8.76 38.22
C ALA A 12 17.53 -8.43 39.72
N THR A 13 16.38 -8.17 40.32
CA THR A 13 16.19 -8.29 41.77
C THR A 13 14.87 -9.01 42.02
N ALA A 14 14.99 -10.26 42.47
CA ALA A 14 13.90 -11.05 43.01
C ALA A 14 13.63 -10.63 44.46
N SER A 15 12.36 -10.47 44.82
CA SER A 15 11.90 -10.53 46.20
C SER A 15 10.45 -11.02 46.24
N VAL A 16 10.21 -11.92 47.19
CA VAL A 16 9.11 -12.89 47.30
C VAL A 16 7.89 -12.29 48.01
N ALA A 17 6.71 -12.85 47.72
CA ALA A 17 5.54 -13.09 48.60
C ALA A 17 4.24 -12.33 48.28
N GLY A 18 3.14 -13.10 48.22
CA GLY A 18 1.78 -12.61 48.43
C GLY A 18 0.76 -13.08 47.38
N ALA A 19 0.14 -14.25 47.60
CA ALA A 19 -0.96 -14.75 46.77
C ALA A 19 -2.26 -13.97 47.04
N ILE A 20 -2.77 -13.29 46.03
CA ILE A 20 -4.21 -13.03 45.84
C ILE A 20 -4.53 -13.59 44.46
N ALA A 21 -5.36 -14.62 44.40
CA ALA A 21 -5.92 -15.12 43.13
C ALA A 21 -6.94 -14.10 42.62
N VAL A 22 -6.44 -13.01 42.05
CA VAL A 22 -7.21 -12.14 41.16
C VAL A 22 -7.13 -12.81 39.80
N SER A 23 -8.26 -13.33 39.30
CA SER A 23 -8.38 -13.79 37.92
C SER A 23 -7.82 -12.68 37.02
N PRO A 24 -6.74 -12.88 36.25
CA PRO A 24 -6.30 -11.86 35.33
C PRO A 24 -7.40 -11.75 34.28
N ILE A 25 -8.19 -10.67 34.37
CA ILE A 25 -8.74 -10.07 33.16
C ILE A 25 -7.50 -9.85 32.32
N PHE A 26 -7.29 -10.69 31.31
CA PHE A 26 -6.26 -10.48 30.31
C PHE A 26 -6.64 -9.20 29.58
N THR A 27 -6.29 -8.06 30.17
CA THR A 27 -6.07 -6.83 29.43
C THR A 27 -4.88 -7.17 28.56
N LEU A 28 -5.16 -7.67 27.34
CA LEU A 28 -4.18 -7.65 26.26
C LEU A 28 -3.71 -6.19 26.23
N LYS A 29 -2.51 -5.93 26.77
CA LYS A 29 -1.92 -4.61 26.64
C LYS A 29 -1.82 -4.41 25.15
N ALA A 30 -2.51 -3.39 24.64
CA ALA A 30 -2.34 -2.99 23.26
C ALA A 30 -0.84 -2.72 23.09
N GLU A 31 -0.17 -3.54 22.28
CA GLU A 31 1.23 -3.32 21.94
C GLU A 31 1.25 -2.35 20.76
N ALA A 32 2.29 -1.52 20.69
CA ALA A 32 2.53 -0.71 19.51
C ALA A 32 2.69 -1.58 18.26
N LEU A 33 2.23 -1.09 17.11
CA LEU A 33 2.53 -1.74 15.83
C LEU A 33 4.03 -1.79 15.59
N THR A 34 4.51 -3.00 15.31
CA THR A 34 5.86 -3.26 14.80
C THR A 34 5.96 -2.88 13.32
N GLU A 35 7.17 -2.65 12.85
CA GLU A 35 7.43 -2.42 11.42
C GLU A 35 6.87 -3.57 10.55
N ALA A 36 6.99 -4.82 11.00
CA ALA A 36 6.44 -5.97 10.31
C ALA A 36 4.90 -5.89 10.17
N GLN A 37 4.19 -5.56 11.24
CA GLN A 37 2.72 -5.41 11.22
C GLN A 37 2.26 -4.24 10.34
N VAL A 38 3.03 -3.15 10.29
CA VAL A 38 2.76 -2.03 9.38
C VAL A 38 2.94 -2.49 7.92
N LEU A 39 3.99 -3.25 7.62
CA LEU A 39 4.23 -3.78 6.27
C LEU A 39 3.18 -4.81 5.83
N GLU A 40 2.58 -5.57 6.75
CA GLU A 40 1.46 -6.46 6.42
C GLU A 40 0.26 -5.69 5.82
N ARG A 41 0.07 -4.42 6.19
CA ARG A 41 -0.98 -3.55 5.60
C ARG A 41 -0.76 -3.28 4.12
N LEU A 42 0.47 -3.39 3.64
CA LEU A 42 0.78 -3.30 2.21
C LEU A 42 0.38 -4.56 1.43
N GLY A 43 0.08 -5.66 2.12
CA GLY A 43 -0.33 -6.92 1.49
C GLY A 43 -1.64 -6.82 0.71
N SER A 44 -2.53 -5.90 1.09
CA SER A 44 -3.81 -5.68 0.40
C SER A 44 -3.71 -4.79 -0.82
N ILE A 45 -2.55 -4.18 -1.09
CA ILE A 45 -2.36 -3.28 -2.22
C ILE A 45 -1.71 -4.07 -3.36
N PRO A 46 -2.40 -4.30 -4.48
CA PRO A 46 -1.80 -4.92 -5.65
C PRO A 46 -0.87 -3.92 -6.35
N VAL A 47 0.20 -4.47 -6.89
CA VAL A 47 1.20 -3.79 -7.69
C VAL A 47 1.41 -4.61 -8.95
N PHE A 48 1.48 -3.93 -10.09
CA PHE A 48 1.71 -4.54 -11.38
C PHE A 48 3.17 -4.31 -11.78
N THR A 49 3.84 -5.36 -12.25
CA THR A 49 5.18 -5.27 -12.82
C THR A 49 5.23 -6.05 -14.13
N ILE A 50 6.11 -5.65 -15.03
CA ILE A 50 6.29 -6.32 -16.31
C ILE A 50 7.47 -7.28 -16.18
N THR A 51 7.29 -8.51 -16.62
CA THR A 51 8.31 -9.56 -16.61
C THR A 51 8.44 -10.21 -17.97
N ASP A 52 9.50 -10.98 -18.17
CA ASP A 52 9.58 -11.96 -19.26
C ASP A 52 8.64 -13.17 -19.02
N ASP A 53 8.74 -14.16 -19.91
CA ASP A 53 7.99 -15.42 -19.89
C ASP A 53 8.38 -16.35 -18.73
N LYS A 54 9.52 -16.09 -18.09
CA LYS A 54 10.03 -16.81 -16.91
C LYS A 54 9.71 -16.10 -15.59
N GLY A 55 9.09 -14.93 -15.65
CA GLY A 55 8.78 -14.12 -14.47
C GLY A 55 9.92 -13.23 -13.99
N SER A 56 11.00 -13.09 -14.77
CA SER A 56 12.10 -12.16 -14.46
C SER A 56 11.65 -10.73 -14.76
N PRO A 57 11.79 -9.77 -13.83
CA PRO A 57 11.36 -8.39 -14.07
C PRO A 57 12.12 -7.73 -15.23
N LEU A 58 11.40 -6.99 -16.07
CA LEU A 58 12.02 -6.17 -17.10
C LEU A 58 12.56 -4.88 -16.47
N LEU A 59 13.82 -4.58 -16.78
CA LEU A 59 14.50 -3.37 -16.32
C LEU A 59 14.52 -2.31 -17.44
N GLY A 60 14.10 -1.09 -17.11
CA GLY A 60 14.23 0.08 -17.97
C GLY A 60 15.58 0.78 -17.81
N ALA A 61 15.95 1.61 -18.77
CA ALA A 61 17.10 2.51 -18.62
C ALA A 61 16.65 3.81 -17.92
N VAL A 62 17.55 4.41 -17.13
CA VAL A 62 17.35 5.77 -16.63
C VAL A 62 17.40 6.76 -17.79
N PRO A 63 16.38 7.63 -17.99
CA PRO A 63 16.43 8.67 -19.02
C PRO A 63 17.63 9.59 -18.81
N GLN A 64 18.51 9.70 -19.82
CA GLN A 64 19.66 10.57 -19.75
C GLN A 64 19.23 12.04 -19.81
N GLN A 65 19.72 12.85 -18.86
CA GLN A 65 19.58 14.30 -18.95
C GLN A 65 20.63 14.88 -19.91
N PRO A 66 20.31 15.94 -20.66
CA PRO A 66 21.29 16.63 -21.48
C PRO A 66 22.47 17.11 -20.62
N ASN A 67 23.70 16.89 -21.08
CA ASN A 67 24.96 17.30 -20.44
C ASN A 67 25.30 16.61 -19.10
N THR A 68 24.70 15.46 -18.80
CA THR A 68 25.12 14.61 -17.66
C THR A 68 25.84 13.35 -18.14
N LYS A 69 26.75 12.81 -17.32
CA LYS A 69 27.36 11.49 -17.58
C LYS A 69 26.25 10.43 -17.66
N ALA A 70 26.44 9.45 -18.53
CA ALA A 70 25.53 8.32 -18.66
C ALA A 70 25.38 7.62 -17.29
N ASP A 71 24.14 7.54 -16.82
CA ASP A 71 23.78 6.74 -15.65
C ASP A 71 23.61 5.29 -16.11
N ASP A 72 24.44 4.38 -15.57
CA ASP A 72 24.36 2.95 -15.85
C ASP A 72 23.32 2.25 -14.96
N SER A 73 22.59 3.01 -14.15
CA SER A 73 21.47 2.51 -13.37
C SER A 73 20.30 2.07 -14.26
N GLN A 74 19.58 1.08 -13.76
CA GLN A 74 18.39 0.51 -14.37
C GLN A 74 17.19 0.74 -13.46
N LEU A 75 16.01 0.89 -14.05
CA LEU A 75 14.75 1.13 -13.35
C LEU A 75 13.90 -0.14 -13.34
N LEU A 76 13.46 -0.55 -12.16
CA LEU A 76 12.36 -1.48 -11.99
C LEU A 76 11.09 -0.71 -11.62
N PHE A 77 10.05 -0.88 -12.44
CA PHE A 77 8.78 -0.17 -12.29
C PHE A 77 7.72 -1.03 -11.60
N PHE A 78 7.07 -0.42 -10.62
CA PHE A 78 5.95 -0.96 -9.87
C PHE A 78 4.73 -0.08 -10.09
N PHE A 79 3.80 -0.51 -10.95
CA PHE A 79 2.61 0.27 -11.27
C PHE A 79 1.49 0.01 -10.26
N LEU A 80 0.80 1.06 -9.82
CA LEU A 80 -0.35 0.98 -8.92
C LEU A 80 -1.70 0.93 -9.65
N GLY A 81 -1.67 1.10 -10.97
CA GLY A 81 -2.82 0.93 -11.86
C GLY A 81 -2.47 -0.04 -12.99
N PRO A 82 -3.43 -0.88 -13.41
CA PRO A 82 -3.22 -1.83 -14.50
C PRO A 82 -3.05 -1.12 -15.85
N ASP A 83 -3.67 0.05 -16.03
CA ASP A 83 -3.62 0.80 -17.29
C ASP A 83 -2.21 1.34 -17.58
N GLU A 84 -1.51 1.86 -16.57
CA GLU A 84 -0.14 2.32 -16.71
C GLU A 84 0.82 1.17 -17.03
N ALA A 85 0.62 0.00 -16.41
CA ALA A 85 1.38 -1.20 -16.74
C ALA A 85 1.12 -1.66 -18.18
N GLN A 86 -0.14 -1.64 -18.62
CA GLN A 86 -0.54 -1.99 -19.99
C GLN A 86 0.04 -1.03 -21.01
N GLN A 87 0.04 0.27 -20.73
CA GLN A 87 0.66 1.28 -21.58
C GLN A 87 2.17 1.05 -21.72
N MET A 88 2.87 0.80 -20.61
CA MET A 88 4.30 0.48 -20.64
C MET A 88 4.56 -0.82 -21.42
N LEU A 89 3.78 -1.88 -21.20
CA LEU A 89 3.92 -3.13 -21.96
C LEU A 89 3.75 -2.89 -23.46
N SER A 90 2.75 -2.11 -23.87
CA SER A 90 2.55 -1.75 -25.27
C SER A 90 3.69 -0.89 -25.84
N GLN A 91 4.35 -0.05 -25.03
CA GLN A 91 5.55 0.68 -25.44
C GLN A 91 6.74 -0.26 -25.63
N VAL A 92 6.94 -1.23 -24.73
CA VAL A 92 7.98 -2.27 -24.87
C VAL A 92 7.74 -3.08 -26.14
N GLN A 93 6.51 -3.51 -26.41
CA GLN A 93 6.15 -4.24 -27.63
C GLN A 93 6.44 -3.48 -28.92
N LYS A 94 6.29 -2.15 -28.92
CA LYS A 94 6.59 -1.29 -30.08
C LYS A 94 8.08 -1.01 -30.23
N SER A 95 8.77 -0.72 -29.14
CA SER A 95 10.19 -0.30 -29.15
C SER A 95 11.17 -1.46 -29.23
N ASN A 96 10.81 -2.61 -28.65
CA ASN A 96 11.60 -3.85 -28.69
C ASN A 96 10.68 -5.06 -28.86
N PRO A 97 10.26 -5.38 -30.10
CA PRO A 97 9.32 -6.47 -30.36
C PRO A 97 9.77 -7.84 -29.86
N GLU A 98 11.08 -8.14 -29.88
CA GLU A 98 11.61 -9.43 -29.43
C GLU A 98 11.45 -9.63 -27.92
N VAL A 99 11.69 -8.57 -27.12
CA VAL A 99 11.39 -8.58 -25.68
C VAL A 99 9.88 -8.55 -25.45
N GLY A 100 9.17 -7.67 -26.15
CA GLY A 100 7.74 -7.43 -25.94
C GLY A 100 6.84 -8.62 -26.25
N LYS A 101 7.23 -9.51 -27.16
CA LYS A 101 6.51 -10.78 -27.43
C LYS A 101 6.49 -11.74 -26.24
N LYS A 102 7.52 -11.67 -25.38
CA LYS A 102 7.66 -12.51 -24.18
C LYS A 102 7.26 -11.78 -22.90
N ALA A 103 7.04 -10.48 -23.01
CA ALA A 103 6.72 -9.63 -21.88
C ALA A 103 5.26 -9.82 -21.45
N GLN A 104 5.03 -9.89 -20.14
CA GLN A 104 3.72 -10.02 -19.54
C GLN A 104 3.61 -9.19 -18.27
N ILE A 105 2.39 -8.79 -17.92
CA ILE A 105 2.10 -8.11 -16.66
C ILE A 105 1.80 -9.18 -15.61
N ILE A 106 2.52 -9.14 -14.50
CA ILE A 106 2.20 -9.95 -13.33
C ILE A 106 1.75 -9.06 -12.17
N VAL A 107 0.92 -9.61 -11.29
CA VAL A 107 0.44 -8.94 -10.07
C VAL A 107 1.23 -9.44 -8.88
N ARG A 108 1.70 -8.51 -8.04
CA ARG A 108 2.35 -8.75 -6.75
C ARG A 108 1.69 -7.90 -5.68
N SER A 109 1.97 -8.14 -4.40
CA SER A 109 1.59 -7.20 -3.37
C SER A 109 2.61 -6.07 -3.24
N MET A 110 2.20 -4.91 -2.73
CA MET A 110 3.11 -3.83 -2.36
C MET A 110 4.10 -4.28 -1.27
N ASN A 111 3.69 -5.19 -0.39
CA ASN A 111 4.59 -5.80 0.59
C ASN A 111 5.74 -6.56 -0.12
N ASP A 112 5.43 -7.40 -1.11
CA ASP A 112 6.46 -8.11 -1.90
C ASP A 112 7.39 -7.14 -2.61
N ALA A 113 6.85 -6.09 -3.24
CA ALA A 113 7.64 -5.06 -3.89
C ALA A 113 8.58 -4.35 -2.89
N TYR A 114 8.09 -4.02 -1.71
CA TYR A 114 8.89 -3.42 -0.64
C TYR A 114 10.01 -4.35 -0.15
N GLN A 115 9.73 -5.65 -0.03
CA GLN A 115 10.74 -6.65 0.34
C GLN A 115 11.84 -6.76 -0.73
N VAL A 116 11.47 -6.76 -2.02
CA VAL A 116 12.44 -6.74 -3.13
C VAL A 116 13.34 -5.51 -3.02
N ILE A 117 12.76 -4.32 -2.79
CA ILE A 117 13.53 -3.07 -2.63
C ILE A 117 14.50 -3.18 -1.45
N ARG A 118 14.05 -3.71 -0.31
CA ARG A 118 14.88 -3.85 0.90
C ARG A 118 16.00 -4.87 0.77
N GLN A 119 15.73 -5.98 0.10
CA GLN A 119 16.70 -7.07 -0.08
C GLN A 119 17.69 -6.78 -1.20
N ASN A 120 17.39 -5.82 -2.08
CA ASN A 120 18.28 -5.44 -3.15
C ASN A 120 19.58 -4.83 -2.62
N LYS A 121 20.70 -5.49 -2.93
CA LYS A 121 22.05 -5.01 -2.61
C LYS A 121 22.70 -4.27 -3.77
N ASP A 122 22.13 -4.38 -4.98
CA ASP A 122 22.66 -3.74 -6.17
C ASP A 122 22.20 -2.27 -6.24
N LYS A 123 23.12 -1.36 -5.98
CA LYS A 123 22.85 0.08 -6.01
C LYS A 123 22.55 0.63 -7.40
N LYS A 124 22.76 -0.17 -8.45
CA LYS A 124 22.45 0.20 -9.84
C LYS A 124 21.01 -0.08 -10.23
N VAL A 125 20.25 -0.82 -9.42
CA VAL A 125 18.81 -1.00 -9.66
C VAL A 125 18.04 -0.02 -8.81
N LEU A 126 17.43 0.96 -9.47
CA LEU A 126 16.53 1.94 -8.89
C LEU A 126 15.09 1.43 -9.01
N PHE A 127 14.26 1.75 -8.03
CA PHE A 127 12.87 1.30 -7.98
C PHE A 127 11.93 2.49 -8.02
N GLN A 128 10.85 2.35 -8.80
CA GLN A 128 9.88 3.42 -8.93
C GLN A 128 8.46 2.89 -8.84
N PHE A 129 7.71 3.41 -7.86
CA PHE A 129 6.27 3.26 -7.83
C PHE A 129 5.64 4.28 -8.78
N ILE A 130 4.84 3.78 -9.71
CA ILE A 130 4.12 4.57 -10.70
C ILE A 130 2.63 4.59 -10.29
N PRO A 131 2.14 5.69 -9.71
CA PRO A 131 0.73 5.82 -9.35
C PRO A 131 -0.15 5.88 -10.60
N ALA A 132 -1.44 5.60 -10.44
CA ALA A 132 -2.40 5.86 -11.49
C ALA A 132 -2.43 7.36 -11.84
N LYS A 133 -2.50 7.67 -13.13
CA LYS A 133 -2.51 9.07 -13.61
C LYS A 133 -3.66 9.87 -12.98
N ALA A 134 -4.85 9.25 -12.92
CA ALA A 134 -6.05 9.84 -12.32
C ALA A 134 -5.86 10.19 -10.82
N SER A 135 -5.09 9.37 -10.09
CA SER A 135 -4.76 9.64 -8.67
C SER A 135 -3.84 10.84 -8.54
N ILE A 136 -2.81 10.98 -9.38
CA ILE A 136 -1.95 12.17 -9.38
C ILE A 136 -2.73 13.44 -9.74
N GLU A 137 -3.61 13.38 -10.73
CA GLU A 137 -4.44 14.52 -11.14
C GLU A 137 -5.44 14.93 -10.05
N SER A 138 -6.06 13.95 -9.38
CA SER A 138 -6.95 14.20 -8.24
C SER A 138 -6.20 14.81 -7.07
N ALA A 139 -5.02 14.29 -6.74
CA ALA A 139 -4.16 14.84 -5.69
C ALA A 139 -3.73 16.27 -6.01
N ARG A 140 -3.30 16.54 -7.25
CA ARG A 140 -2.96 17.88 -7.74
C ARG A 140 -4.10 18.87 -7.53
N THR A 141 -5.32 18.47 -7.94
CA THR A 141 -6.51 19.32 -7.86
C THR A 141 -6.81 19.70 -6.41
N ILE A 142 -6.83 18.72 -5.50
CA ILE A 142 -7.12 18.96 -4.08
C ILE A 142 -6.04 19.83 -3.44
N LEU A 143 -4.76 19.49 -3.65
CA LEU A 143 -3.63 20.21 -3.05
C LEU A 143 -3.54 21.66 -3.55
N THR A 144 -3.73 21.89 -4.86
CA THR A 144 -3.72 23.24 -5.42
C THR A 144 -4.86 24.09 -4.86
N ALA A 145 -6.06 23.53 -4.69
CA ALA A 145 -7.19 24.21 -4.05
C ALA A 145 -6.92 24.56 -2.59
N GLN A 146 -6.00 23.86 -1.92
CA GLN A 146 -5.54 24.12 -0.56
C GLN A 146 -4.31 25.06 -0.50
N GLY A 147 -3.87 25.61 -1.63
CA GLY A 147 -2.69 26.48 -1.72
C GLY A 147 -1.34 25.75 -1.64
N VAL A 148 -1.34 24.41 -1.82
CA VAL A 148 -0.12 23.61 -1.86
C VAL A 148 0.42 23.59 -3.29
N ALA A 149 1.73 23.84 -3.43
CA ALA A 149 2.41 23.88 -4.71
C ALA A 149 2.44 22.52 -5.43
N ALA A 150 2.40 22.57 -6.77
CA ALA A 150 2.27 21.40 -7.65
C ALA A 150 3.45 20.42 -7.62
N ASP A 151 4.61 20.86 -7.13
CA ASP A 151 5.84 20.08 -6.92
C ASP A 151 5.83 19.30 -5.59
N LYS A 152 4.86 19.58 -4.71
CA LYS A 152 4.69 18.90 -3.41
C LYS A 152 3.69 17.74 -3.44
N ILE A 153 3.28 17.31 -4.63
CA ILE A 153 2.37 16.18 -4.77
C ILE A 153 3.10 14.90 -4.36
N PRO A 154 2.53 14.08 -3.46
CA PRO A 154 3.17 12.84 -3.04
C PRO A 154 3.27 11.86 -4.21
N ASN A 155 4.38 11.11 -4.27
CA ASN A 155 4.61 10.13 -5.33
C ASN A 155 3.56 8.99 -5.33
N VAL A 156 3.09 8.59 -4.15
CA VAL A 156 1.97 7.67 -4.01
C VAL A 156 0.90 8.35 -3.16
N PRO A 157 -0.06 9.06 -3.78
CA PRO A 157 -1.14 9.70 -3.05
C PRO A 157 -2.13 8.66 -2.52
N VAL A 158 -2.63 8.90 -1.31
CA VAL A 158 -3.81 8.25 -0.76
C VAL A 158 -4.82 9.30 -0.34
N PHE A 159 -6.10 8.95 -0.44
CA PHE A 159 -7.23 9.83 -0.17
C PHE A 159 -8.00 9.33 1.04
N PHE A 160 -8.33 10.25 1.94
CA PHE A 160 -9.11 9.96 3.13
C PHE A 160 -10.09 11.11 3.38
N ALA A 161 -11.12 10.83 4.18
CA ALA A 161 -12.14 11.81 4.51
C ALA A 161 -11.96 12.28 5.96
N ILE A 162 -12.08 13.60 6.16
CA ILE A 162 -12.25 14.20 7.49
C ILE A 162 -13.66 14.77 7.58
N GLY A 163 -14.28 14.71 8.75
CA GLY A 163 -15.62 15.26 9.00
C GLY A 163 -15.74 15.82 10.41
N GLY A 164 -16.82 16.56 10.67
CA GLY A 164 -17.05 17.26 11.93
C GLY A 164 -16.99 18.79 11.77
N GLN A 165 -17.47 19.51 12.79
CA GLN A 165 -17.53 20.98 12.78
C GLN A 165 -16.39 21.60 13.60
N ASP A 166 -15.82 22.68 13.07
CA ASP A 166 -14.79 23.52 13.69
C ASP A 166 -13.64 22.72 14.33
N LYS A 167 -13.56 22.73 15.66
CA LYS A 167 -12.47 22.12 16.45
C LYS A 167 -12.64 20.61 16.65
N ASN A 168 -13.75 20.03 16.21
CA ASN A 168 -14.07 18.61 16.37
C ASN A 168 -13.95 17.84 15.05
N GLN A 169 -13.05 18.27 14.15
CA GLN A 169 -12.75 17.52 12.94
C GLN A 169 -12.00 16.24 13.28
N GLY A 170 -12.46 15.12 12.75
CA GLY A 170 -11.85 13.80 12.93
C GLY A 170 -11.80 13.01 11.63
N LEU A 171 -11.01 11.94 11.62
CA LEU A 171 -10.96 10.99 10.52
C LEU A 171 -12.31 10.27 10.40
N LEU A 172 -12.84 10.18 9.18
CA LEU A 172 -14.03 9.41 8.90
C LEU A 172 -13.71 7.92 9.04
N THR A 173 -14.54 7.20 9.80
CA THR A 173 -14.42 5.76 10.00
C THR A 173 -15.54 5.00 9.30
N MET A 174 -15.26 3.80 8.83
CA MET A 174 -16.26 2.87 8.31
C MET A 174 -16.29 1.58 9.12
N SER A 175 -17.45 0.95 9.22
CA SER A 175 -17.59 -0.38 9.81
C SER A 175 -17.43 -1.44 8.72
N ILE A 176 -16.49 -2.35 8.90
CA ILE A 176 -16.29 -3.54 8.06
C ILE A 176 -16.59 -4.78 8.87
N ASP A 177 -17.04 -5.85 8.20
CA ASP A 177 -17.16 -7.16 8.82
C ASP A 177 -15.86 -7.93 8.57
N GLN A 178 -15.17 -8.28 9.65
CA GLN A 178 -14.03 -9.19 9.63
C GLN A 178 -14.39 -10.44 10.44
N ASN A 179 -14.58 -11.57 9.76
CA ASN A 179 -14.87 -12.87 10.38
C ASN A 179 -16.07 -12.85 11.35
N GLY A 180 -17.14 -12.13 10.99
CA GLY A 180 -18.35 -12.00 11.81
C GLY A 180 -18.25 -10.97 12.94
N LYS A 181 -17.15 -10.21 13.00
CA LYS A 181 -16.97 -9.10 13.94
C LYS A 181 -16.99 -7.78 13.18
N LYS A 182 -17.83 -6.85 13.65
CA LYS A 182 -17.83 -5.47 13.14
C LYS A 182 -16.62 -4.73 13.68
N GLU A 183 -15.71 -4.40 12.80
CA GLU A 183 -14.53 -3.61 13.09
C GLU A 183 -14.65 -2.23 12.46
N GLN A 184 -14.09 -1.25 13.15
CA GLN A 184 -14.25 0.15 12.78
C GLN A 184 -12.90 0.62 12.24
N VAL A 185 -12.80 0.93 10.95
CA VAL A 185 -11.52 1.25 10.27
C VAL A 185 -11.51 2.66 9.72
N VAL A 186 -10.31 3.23 9.57
CA VAL A 186 -10.05 4.48 8.85
C VAL A 186 -9.52 4.14 7.46
N PRO A 187 -10.31 4.35 6.40
CA PRO A 187 -9.95 3.93 5.06
C PRO A 187 -9.09 4.98 4.33
N PHE A 188 -7.98 4.54 3.77
CA PHE A 188 -7.12 5.32 2.89
C PHE A 188 -7.19 4.73 1.47
N PHE A 189 -7.85 5.44 0.57
CA PHE A 189 -8.09 4.99 -0.81
C PHE A 189 -6.94 5.36 -1.73
N LEU A 190 -6.55 4.45 -2.63
CA LEU A 190 -5.59 4.75 -3.69
C LEU A 190 -6.22 5.55 -4.86
N ASP A 191 -7.55 5.56 -4.95
CA ASP A 191 -8.32 6.28 -5.95
C ASP A 191 -9.34 7.22 -5.28
N LYS A 192 -9.32 8.50 -5.67
CA LYS A 192 -10.23 9.52 -5.14
C LYS A 192 -11.68 9.25 -5.50
N SER A 193 -11.95 8.69 -6.68
CA SER A 193 -13.30 8.40 -7.14
C SER A 193 -13.96 7.30 -6.32
N ASP A 194 -13.18 6.31 -5.84
CA ASP A 194 -13.69 5.26 -4.96
C ASP A 194 -14.13 5.83 -3.59
N LEU A 195 -13.34 6.75 -3.02
CA LEU A 195 -13.75 7.49 -1.82
C LEU A 195 -14.97 8.37 -2.09
N GLN A 196 -15.01 9.10 -3.21
CA GLN A 196 -16.17 9.93 -3.56
C GLN A 196 -17.43 9.08 -3.66
N ASN A 197 -17.38 7.93 -4.34
CA ASN A 197 -18.51 7.01 -4.48
C ASN A 197 -18.99 6.44 -3.14
N LEU A 198 -18.06 6.23 -2.18
CA LEU A 198 -18.42 5.87 -0.81
C LEU A 198 -19.21 7.01 -0.14
N LEU A 199 -18.70 8.25 -0.21
CA LEU A 199 -19.33 9.41 0.38
C LEU A 199 -20.70 9.71 -0.26
N ASP A 200 -20.81 9.60 -1.58
CA ASP A 200 -22.06 9.84 -2.30
C ASP A 200 -23.15 8.83 -1.89
N ARG A 201 -22.78 7.56 -1.68
CA ARG A 201 -23.69 6.56 -1.12
C ARG A 201 -24.07 6.88 0.32
N ALA A 202 -23.09 7.18 1.17
CA ALA A 202 -23.36 7.56 2.55
C ALA A 202 -24.25 8.80 2.65
N SER A 203 -24.17 9.74 1.70
CA SER A 203 -25.00 10.95 1.70
C SER A 203 -26.50 10.68 1.52
N LYS A 204 -26.86 9.56 0.88
CA LYS A 204 -28.26 9.14 0.71
C LYS A 204 -28.87 8.66 2.03
N ASP A 205 -28.07 8.02 2.87
CA ASP A 205 -28.52 7.44 4.13
C ASP A 205 -28.28 8.38 5.33
N GLN A 206 -27.22 9.19 5.27
CA GLN A 206 -26.73 10.06 6.35
C GLN A 206 -26.22 11.41 5.79
N PRO A 207 -27.11 12.28 5.28
CA PRO A 207 -26.74 13.51 4.58
C PRO A 207 -26.00 14.53 5.46
N ASP A 208 -26.22 14.53 6.78
CA ASP A 208 -25.59 15.51 7.67
C ASP A 208 -24.11 15.21 7.93
N ILE A 209 -23.69 13.94 7.80
CA ILE A 209 -22.28 13.54 7.91
C ILE A 209 -21.49 14.00 6.68
N THR A 210 -22.08 13.91 5.50
CA THR A 210 -21.36 14.21 4.24
C THR A 210 -21.26 15.69 3.95
N LYS A 211 -22.21 16.52 4.40
CA LYS A 211 -22.15 18.00 4.25
C LYS A 211 -20.92 18.61 4.92
N ALA A 212 -20.43 18.02 6.01
CA ALA A 212 -19.24 18.49 6.72
C ALA A 212 -17.96 17.74 6.32
N THR A 213 -18.04 16.81 5.35
CA THR A 213 -16.90 15.98 4.97
C THR A 213 -16.01 16.67 3.93
N LYS A 214 -14.69 16.59 4.12
CA LYS A 214 -13.68 17.03 3.14
C LYS A 214 -12.75 15.87 2.82
N ILE A 215 -12.45 15.70 1.52
CA ILE A 215 -11.43 14.76 1.08
C ILE A 215 -10.05 15.43 1.24
N GLN A 216 -9.13 14.69 1.85
CA GLN A 216 -7.74 15.07 2.08
C GLN A 216 -6.81 14.12 1.34
N VAL A 217 -5.56 14.56 1.16
CA VAL A 217 -4.51 13.82 0.46
C VAL A 217 -3.32 13.64 1.40
N ALA A 218 -2.77 12.43 1.44
CA ALA A 218 -1.51 12.14 2.12
C ALA A 218 -0.60 11.29 1.22
N SER A 219 0.68 11.18 1.58
CA SER A 219 1.55 10.15 1.02
C SER A 219 1.30 8.81 1.70
N LEU A 220 1.18 7.73 0.93
CA LEU A 220 1.11 6.37 1.46
C LEU A 220 2.24 6.09 2.47
N PHE A 221 3.48 6.46 2.13
CA PHE A 221 4.64 6.20 2.97
C PHE A 221 4.63 7.02 4.25
N GLN A 222 4.13 8.27 4.21
CA GLN A 222 3.97 9.06 5.43
C GLN A 222 2.88 8.48 6.35
N VAL A 223 1.81 7.91 5.77
CA VAL A 223 0.80 7.20 6.55
C VAL A 223 1.43 5.98 7.22
N LEU A 224 2.19 5.14 6.49
CA LEU A 224 2.90 3.99 7.06
C LEU A 224 3.88 4.40 8.17
N ASP A 225 4.67 5.45 7.95
CA ASP A 225 5.61 5.97 8.95
C ASP A 225 4.88 6.45 10.21
N SER A 226 3.66 6.99 10.07
CA SER A 226 2.83 7.40 11.22
C SER A 226 2.28 6.22 12.02
N MET A 227 2.16 5.04 11.41
CA MET A 227 1.70 3.81 12.07
C MET A 227 2.80 3.19 12.94
N VAL A 228 4.08 3.46 12.65
CA VAL A 228 5.21 2.95 13.43
C VAL A 228 5.34 3.76 14.73
N SER A 229 5.24 3.09 15.87
CA SER A 229 5.39 3.76 17.16
C SER A 229 6.84 4.17 17.43
N LYS A 230 7.06 5.45 17.71
CA LYS A 230 8.39 6.00 18.05
C LYS A 230 8.83 5.65 19.47
N ASP A 231 7.88 5.41 20.37
CA ASP A 231 8.11 5.18 21.80
C ASP A 231 7.68 3.77 22.26
N ASN A 232 7.37 2.85 21.33
CA ASN A 232 6.69 1.58 21.64
C ASN A 232 5.37 1.74 22.42
N LYS A 233 4.74 2.91 22.33
CA LYS A 233 3.41 3.17 22.90
C LYS A 233 2.34 2.80 21.87
N PRO A 234 1.31 2.02 22.25
CA PRO A 234 0.17 1.78 21.38
C PRO A 234 -0.51 3.08 20.96
N ASN A 235 -0.91 3.16 19.70
CA ASN A 235 -1.75 4.23 19.19
C ASN A 235 -2.98 3.61 18.53
N PRO A 236 -4.10 3.50 19.26
CA PRO A 236 -5.31 2.82 18.77
C PRO A 236 -5.92 3.44 17.51
N GLU A 237 -5.57 4.69 17.16
CA GLU A 237 -6.07 5.35 15.95
C GLU A 237 -5.42 4.78 14.69
N VAL A 238 -4.11 4.58 14.71
CA VAL A 238 -3.35 4.07 13.55
C VAL A 238 -3.54 2.56 13.36
N ASP A 239 -3.88 1.82 14.43
CA ASP A 239 -4.23 0.38 14.37
C ASP A 239 -5.44 0.11 13.45
N ARG A 240 -6.28 1.14 13.28
CA ARG A 240 -7.51 1.11 12.49
C ARG A 240 -7.28 1.52 11.04
N PHE A 241 -6.07 1.95 10.67
CA PHE A 241 -5.78 2.39 9.31
C PHE A 241 -5.79 1.21 8.35
N GLN A 242 -6.53 1.35 7.26
CA GLN A 242 -6.64 0.32 6.22
C GLN A 242 -6.51 0.95 4.85
N PHE A 243 -5.65 0.39 4.00
CA PHE A 243 -5.53 0.81 2.61
C PHE A 243 -6.56 0.11 1.74
N VAL A 244 -7.25 0.90 0.92
CA VAL A 244 -8.25 0.43 -0.04
C VAL A 244 -7.65 0.56 -1.44
N PRO A 245 -7.35 -0.56 -2.12
CA PRO A 245 -6.81 -0.53 -3.48
C PRO A 245 -7.84 0.04 -4.45
N SER A 246 -7.38 0.50 -5.62
CA SER A 246 -8.29 1.01 -6.64
C SER A 246 -9.23 -0.10 -7.14
N ARG A 247 -10.48 0.27 -7.42
CA ARG A 247 -11.46 -0.63 -8.02
C ARG A 247 -10.97 -1.22 -9.35
N THR A 248 -10.29 -0.42 -10.16
CA THR A 248 -9.70 -0.86 -11.44
C THR A 248 -8.68 -1.99 -11.25
N SER A 249 -7.86 -1.92 -10.20
CA SER A 249 -6.91 -2.99 -9.87
C SER A 249 -7.61 -4.27 -9.45
N PHE A 250 -8.65 -4.16 -8.63
CA PHE A 250 -9.46 -5.30 -8.22
C PHE A 250 -10.17 -5.96 -9.41
N GLU A 251 -10.78 -5.18 -10.29
CA GLU A 251 -11.45 -5.67 -11.50
C GLU A 251 -10.48 -6.37 -12.45
N TYR A 252 -9.27 -5.84 -12.63
CA TYR A 252 -8.22 -6.49 -13.41
C TYR A 252 -7.85 -7.88 -12.84
N ILE A 253 -7.63 -7.97 -11.52
CA ILE A 253 -7.30 -9.23 -10.85
C ILE A 253 -8.45 -10.23 -11.00
N LEU A 254 -9.70 -9.80 -10.84
CA LEU A 254 -10.87 -10.68 -11.02
C LEU A 254 -11.01 -11.18 -12.46
N LYS A 255 -10.76 -10.32 -13.46
CA LYS A 255 -10.80 -10.71 -14.87
C LYS A 255 -9.71 -11.72 -15.20
N ASN A 256 -8.49 -11.49 -14.72
CA ASN A 256 -7.34 -12.28 -15.11
C ASN A 256 -7.14 -13.55 -14.26
N SER A 257 -7.67 -13.59 -13.03
CA SER A 257 -7.74 -14.83 -12.23
C SER A 257 -8.70 -15.87 -12.83
N LYS A 258 -9.78 -15.41 -13.49
CA LYS A 258 -10.68 -16.29 -14.26
C LYS A 258 -10.06 -16.85 -15.54
N GLN A 259 -9.04 -16.20 -16.09
CA GLN A 259 -8.26 -16.73 -17.22
C GLN A 259 -7.24 -17.80 -16.79
N SER A 260 -6.95 -17.93 -15.50
CA SER A 260 -6.06 -18.97 -14.94
C SER A 260 -6.81 -20.19 -14.39
N ALA A 261 -8.15 -20.22 -14.47
CA ALA A 261 -8.96 -21.34 -14.01
C ALA A 261 -9.40 -22.25 -15.17
N ASN A 262 -8.49 -23.08 -15.66
CA ASN A 262 -8.84 -24.41 -16.16
C ASN A 262 -7.87 -25.45 -15.52
N PRO A 263 -8.35 -26.62 -15.08
CA PRO A 263 -7.76 -27.37 -13.98
C PRO A 263 -6.84 -28.49 -14.46
N GLN A 264 -5.67 -28.67 -13.85
CA GLN A 264 -5.15 -30.01 -13.60
C GLN A 264 -3.98 -29.99 -12.61
N LEU A 265 -4.14 -30.71 -11.51
CA LEU A 265 -3.24 -31.78 -11.09
C LEU A 265 -4.05 -32.69 -10.17
N ALA A 266 -4.84 -33.59 -10.76
CA ALA A 266 -5.18 -34.82 -10.08
C ALA A 266 -3.88 -35.65 -9.95
N PRO A 267 -3.59 -36.25 -8.79
CA PRO A 267 -2.46 -37.16 -8.66
C PRO A 267 -2.64 -38.35 -9.61
N GLN A 268 -1.67 -38.56 -10.50
CA GLN A 268 -1.60 -39.77 -11.29
C GLN A 268 -1.45 -40.98 -10.34
N ALA A 269 -2.47 -41.84 -10.30
CA ALA A 269 -2.33 -43.16 -9.71
C ALA A 269 -1.41 -43.98 -10.65
N THR A 270 -0.28 -44.42 -10.11
CA THR A 270 0.64 -45.36 -10.76
C THR A 270 -0.06 -46.68 -11.08
N PRO A 271 0.11 -47.26 -12.29
CA PRO A 271 -0.38 -48.60 -12.58
C PRO A 271 0.50 -49.64 -11.86
N LYS A 272 -0.12 -50.50 -11.04
CA LYS A 272 0.50 -51.75 -10.58
C LYS A 272 0.45 -52.76 -11.72
N LYS A 273 1.60 -53.39 -12.00
CA LYS A 273 1.66 -54.71 -12.63
C LYS A 273 1.35 -55.80 -11.61
#